data_AF-A0A7S4JT06-F1
#
_entry.id   AF-A0A7S4JT06-F1
#
_cell.length_a   1.000
_cell.length_b   1.000
_cell.length_c   1.000
_cell.angle_alpha   90.00
_cell.angle_beta   90.00
_cell.angle_gamma   90.00
#
_symmetry.space_group_name_H-M   'P 1'
#
loop_
_entity.id
_entity.type
_entity.pdbx_description
1 polymer ?
#
loop_
_entity_poly.entity_id
_entity_poly.type
_entity_poly.pdbx_seq_one_letter_code
_entity_poly.pdbx_strand_id
1 'polypeptide(L)'
;MGTNWEGREAERKEQNEVTRKRKKASSNSPSPHSLSPSHPPIISKKHTIYYQTSSMGSLNPKWCSDFLTRLDLALSFSYPPSSSSFSSTSSFPSSSLSSSSPDFKVIYPTKKTVLKWPSPSDACQIFFSAKFWNAPYFPKRKLCDVMPPGEREGRGREFAQPLLHSKIIIGAVDVEVGEGGSSSLKSTGWVYIGSHNFSQAAWGKIDSKRKLISITNYELGILLFPHPPSEGGGRGEGGEGEWERLVSAMPFKVPPPPYREGEEPWVTEY
;
A
#
# COMPACT_ATOMS: atom_id res chain seq x y z
N MET A 1 -64.76 4.04 -34.42
CA MET A 1 -63.56 3.33 -33.92
C MET A 1 -63.53 3.44 -32.40
N GLY A 2 -64.31 2.61 -31.71
CA GLY A 2 -64.31 2.53 -30.25
C GLY A 2 -63.35 1.41 -29.85
N THR A 3 -62.31 1.73 -29.08
CA THR A 3 -61.37 0.72 -28.58
C THR A 3 -61.03 0.96 -27.10
N ASN A 4 -61.61 0.07 -26.30
CA ASN A 4 -60.96 -0.68 -25.22
C ASN A 4 -60.32 0.13 -24.07
N TRP A 5 -61.15 0.88 -23.34
CA TRP A 5 -60.81 1.47 -22.03
C TRP A 5 -60.95 0.44 -20.89
N GLU A 6 -61.99 -0.39 -20.93
CA GLU A 6 -62.33 -1.32 -19.84
C GLU A 6 -61.30 -2.45 -19.66
N GLY A 7 -60.68 -2.93 -20.74
CA GLY A 7 -59.61 -3.93 -20.66
C GLY A 7 -58.36 -3.44 -19.93
N ARG A 8 -58.01 -2.15 -20.06
CA ARG A 8 -56.81 -1.58 -19.42
C ARG A 8 -57.00 -1.33 -17.93
N GLU A 9 -58.22 -1.09 -17.46
CA GLU A 9 -58.50 -0.97 -16.03
C GLU A 9 -58.48 -2.31 -15.31
N ALA A 10 -58.95 -3.37 -15.94
CA ALA A 10 -58.89 -4.73 -15.39
C ALA A 10 -57.44 -5.18 -15.18
N GLU A 11 -56.59 -4.98 -16.19
CA GLU A 11 -55.17 -5.34 -16.16
C GLU A 11 -54.38 -4.57 -15.09
N ARG A 12 -54.74 -3.29 -14.86
CA ARG A 12 -54.12 -2.45 -13.82
C ARG A 12 -54.53 -2.85 -12.40
N LYS A 13 -55.77 -3.33 -12.22
CA LYS A 13 -56.25 -3.84 -10.92
C LYS A 13 -55.58 -5.17 -10.57
N GLU A 14 -55.40 -6.04 -11.55
CA GLU A 14 -54.73 -7.34 -11.38
C GLU A 14 -53.23 -7.17 -11.04
N GLN A 15 -52.52 -6.28 -11.73
CA GLN A 15 -51.12 -5.97 -11.41
C GLN A 15 -50.95 -5.38 -10.00
N ASN A 16 -51.87 -4.52 -9.56
CA ASN A 16 -51.83 -3.95 -8.21
C ASN A 16 -52.11 -5.00 -7.12
N GLU A 17 -52.96 -5.98 -7.39
CA GLU A 17 -53.25 -7.06 -6.44
C GLU A 17 -52.08 -8.05 -6.33
N VAL A 18 -51.43 -8.39 -7.46
CA VAL A 18 -50.19 -9.19 -7.48
C VAL A 18 -49.07 -8.50 -6.70
N THR A 19 -48.95 -7.18 -6.83
CA THR A 19 -47.94 -6.38 -6.11
C THR A 19 -48.22 -6.33 -4.60
N ARG A 20 -49.50 -6.27 -4.20
CA ARG A 20 -49.92 -6.34 -2.79
C ARG A 20 -49.68 -7.72 -2.17
N LYS A 21 -49.94 -8.81 -2.91
CA LYS A 21 -49.68 -10.18 -2.46
C LYS A 21 -48.18 -10.46 -2.33
N ARG A 22 -47.32 -9.92 -3.21
CA ARG A 22 -45.85 -10.00 -3.07
C ARG A 22 -45.31 -9.25 -1.84
N LYS A 23 -45.83 -8.06 -1.52
CA LYS A 23 -45.43 -7.33 -0.31
C LYS A 23 -45.86 -8.02 0.98
N LYS A 24 -47.02 -8.71 0.99
CA LYS A 24 -47.51 -9.43 2.17
C LYS A 24 -46.80 -10.78 2.40
N ALA A 25 -46.22 -11.37 1.36
CA ALA A 25 -45.39 -12.58 1.46
C ALA A 25 -43.95 -12.29 1.95
N SER A 26 -43.46 -11.04 1.85
CA SER A 26 -42.12 -10.65 2.30
C SER A 26 -42.03 -10.28 3.79
N SER A 27 -43.15 -10.24 4.52
CA SER A 27 -43.18 -9.88 5.95
C SER A 27 -43.21 -11.08 6.92
N ASN A 28 -43.16 -12.31 6.41
CA ASN A 28 -43.22 -13.55 7.21
C ASN A 28 -42.02 -14.49 6.96
N SER A 29 -40.80 -13.95 6.87
CA SER A 29 -39.59 -14.78 6.96
C SER A 29 -39.17 -14.95 8.43
N PRO A 30 -38.94 -16.19 8.91
CA PRO A 30 -38.42 -16.41 10.26
C PRO A 30 -37.05 -15.75 10.40
N SER A 31 -36.80 -15.15 11.56
CA SER A 31 -35.52 -14.50 11.86
C SER A 31 -34.36 -15.47 11.63
N PRO A 32 -33.38 -15.14 10.78
CA PRO A 32 -32.15 -15.91 10.74
C PRO A 32 -31.42 -15.59 12.03
N HIS A 33 -31.33 -16.55 12.95
CA HIS A 33 -30.20 -16.59 13.87
C HIS A 33 -28.94 -16.64 12.99
N SER A 34 -28.36 -15.48 12.75
CA SER A 34 -27.14 -15.30 12.00
C SER A 34 -26.01 -15.91 12.82
N LEU A 35 -25.69 -17.18 12.57
CA LEU A 35 -24.33 -17.65 12.76
C LEU A 35 -23.50 -16.96 11.67
N SER A 36 -23.07 -15.73 11.95
CA SER A 36 -21.96 -15.15 11.21
C SER A 36 -20.81 -16.15 11.33
N PRO A 37 -20.10 -16.48 10.23
CA PRO A 37 -18.82 -17.15 10.38
C PRO A 37 -18.00 -16.26 11.32
N SER A 38 -17.69 -16.76 12.50
CA SER A 38 -16.85 -16.05 13.46
C SER A 38 -15.49 -15.91 12.79
N HIS A 39 -15.21 -14.75 12.19
CA HIS A 39 -13.90 -14.49 11.62
C HIS A 39 -12.88 -14.70 12.75
N PRO A 40 -11.80 -15.46 12.49
CA PRO A 40 -10.78 -15.68 13.50
C PRO A 40 -10.26 -14.33 14.02
N PRO A 41 -10.09 -14.17 15.34
CA PRO A 41 -9.72 -12.89 15.93
C PRO A 41 -8.40 -12.40 15.34
N ILE A 42 -8.40 -11.13 14.91
CA ILE A 42 -7.18 -10.42 14.55
C ILE A 42 -6.40 -10.16 15.83
N ILE A 43 -5.22 -10.76 15.95
CA ILE A 43 -4.32 -10.65 17.10
C ILE A 43 -3.54 -9.34 17.02
N SER A 44 -3.00 -9.03 15.84
CA SER A 44 -2.20 -7.82 15.63
C SER A 44 -2.26 -7.36 14.17
N LYS A 45 -2.01 -6.07 13.96
CA LYS A 45 -1.78 -5.48 12.64
C LYS A 45 -0.47 -4.70 12.67
N LYS A 46 0.40 -4.96 11.71
CA LYS A 46 1.66 -4.24 11.54
C LYS A 46 1.71 -3.61 10.16
N HIS A 47 1.88 -2.29 10.12
CA HIS A 47 2.02 -1.54 8.87
C HIS A 47 3.50 -1.28 8.59
N THR A 48 3.95 -1.63 7.39
CA THR A 48 5.32 -1.39 6.92
C THR A 48 5.31 -0.76 5.54
N ILE A 49 6.02 0.36 5.40
CA ILE A 49 6.26 1.02 4.11
C ILE A 49 7.64 0.64 3.58
N TYR A 50 7.72 0.06 2.38
CA TYR A 50 8.97 -0.09 1.65
C TYR A 50 9.02 0.95 0.54
N TYR A 51 10.03 1.82 0.54
CA TYR A 51 10.20 2.87 -0.45
C TYR A 51 11.51 2.65 -1.21
N GLN A 52 11.43 2.14 -2.43
CA GLN A 52 12.55 2.13 -3.36
C GLN A 52 12.63 3.44 -4.12
N THR A 53 13.82 4.04 -4.18
CA THR A 53 14.04 5.34 -4.82
C THR A 53 15.40 5.40 -5.51
N SER A 54 15.53 6.21 -6.55
CA SER A 54 16.81 6.46 -7.24
C SER A 54 17.50 7.73 -6.70
N SER A 55 16.75 8.59 -6.00
CA SER A 55 17.28 9.73 -5.28
C SER A 55 16.51 10.01 -4.00
N MET A 56 17.13 10.68 -3.03
CA MET A 56 16.47 11.07 -1.79
C MET A 56 16.95 12.43 -1.28
N GLY A 57 16.02 13.16 -0.67
CA GLY A 57 16.28 14.48 -0.09
C GLY A 57 16.75 14.42 1.35
N SER A 58 16.74 15.59 2.02
CA SER A 58 16.92 15.65 3.47
C SER A 58 15.69 15.07 4.19
N LEU A 59 15.78 13.79 4.53
CA LEU A 59 14.80 13.07 5.34
C LEU A 59 14.93 13.48 6.80
N ASN A 60 14.29 14.59 7.18
CA ASN A 60 14.23 15.01 8.59
C ASN A 60 13.07 14.31 9.31
N PRO A 61 13.19 14.08 10.64
CA PRO A 61 12.19 13.34 11.41
C PRO A 61 10.78 13.90 11.31
N LYS A 62 10.62 15.23 11.32
CA LYS A 62 9.31 15.87 11.21
C LYS A 62 8.64 15.53 9.88
N TRP A 63 9.35 15.73 8.78
CA TRP A 63 8.79 15.45 7.46
C TRP A 63 8.49 13.97 7.27
N CYS A 64 9.37 13.07 7.71
CA CYS A 64 9.11 11.64 7.69
C CYS A 64 7.85 11.29 8.50
N SER A 65 7.69 11.84 9.70
CA SER A 65 6.49 11.63 10.52
C SER A 65 5.22 12.11 9.82
N ASP A 66 5.24 13.32 9.26
CA ASP A 66 4.10 13.89 8.53
C ASP A 66 3.74 13.01 7.32
N PHE A 67 4.73 12.60 6.53
CA PHE A 67 4.58 11.75 5.36
C PHE A 67 3.99 10.37 5.72
N LEU A 68 4.59 9.69 6.69
CA LEU A 68 4.18 8.35 7.12
C LEU A 68 2.79 8.32 7.73
N THR A 69 2.42 9.34 8.51
CA THR A 69 1.07 9.47 9.07
C THR A 69 0.01 9.50 7.96
N ARG A 70 0.31 10.13 6.82
CA ARG A 70 -0.65 10.20 5.69
C ARG A 70 -0.72 8.91 4.89
N LEU A 71 0.39 8.19 4.76
CA LEU A 71 0.38 6.84 4.18
C LEU A 71 -0.36 5.84 5.08
N ASP A 72 -0.23 5.98 6.40
CA ASP A 72 -0.92 5.11 7.36
C ASP A 72 -2.44 5.26 7.32
N LEU A 73 -2.92 6.50 7.17
CA LEU A 73 -4.34 6.75 6.92
C LEU A 73 -4.79 6.06 5.64
N ALA A 74 -4.01 6.12 4.55
CA ALA A 74 -4.32 5.43 3.30
C ALA A 74 -4.37 3.90 3.47
N LEU A 75 -3.53 3.32 4.34
CA LEU A 75 -3.55 1.90 4.69
C LEU A 75 -4.75 1.49 5.55
N SER A 76 -5.28 2.43 6.34
CA SER A 76 -6.39 2.19 7.27
C SER A 76 -7.77 2.23 6.61
N PHE A 77 -7.88 2.74 5.40
CA PHE A 77 -9.12 2.68 4.62
C PHE A 77 -9.29 1.29 4.00
N SER A 78 -10.37 0.59 4.35
CA SER A 78 -10.81 -0.60 3.62
C SER A 78 -11.08 -0.22 2.16
N TYR A 79 -10.36 -0.81 1.22
CA TYR A 79 -10.53 -0.58 -0.21
C TYR A 79 -11.34 -1.73 -0.86
N PRO A 80 -12.23 -1.47 -1.84
CA PRO A 80 -12.62 -0.14 -2.33
C PRO A 80 -13.42 0.64 -1.29
N PRO A 81 -13.22 1.97 -1.18
CA PRO A 81 -14.12 2.79 -0.38
C PRO A 81 -15.51 2.61 -0.97
N SER A 82 -16.47 2.24 -0.13
CA SER A 82 -17.88 2.28 -0.53
C SER A 82 -18.18 3.69 -1.05
N SER A 83 -18.98 3.79 -2.12
CA SER A 83 -19.36 5.08 -2.74
C SER A 83 -19.99 6.09 -1.77
N SER A 84 -20.39 5.66 -0.58
CA SER A 84 -20.87 6.48 0.54
C SER A 84 -19.75 7.14 1.39
N SER A 85 -18.49 6.76 1.21
CA SER A 85 -17.36 7.22 2.03
C SER A 85 -16.75 8.54 1.53
N PHE A 86 -17.07 8.97 0.31
CA PHE A 86 -16.74 10.29 -0.23
C PHE A 86 -17.76 11.35 0.23
N SER A 87 -18.08 11.38 1.53
CA SER A 87 -18.81 12.52 2.09
C SER A 87 -17.82 13.66 2.33
N SER A 88 -18.08 14.82 1.72
CA SER A 88 -17.27 16.05 1.76
C SER A 88 -17.08 16.67 3.16
N THR A 89 -17.50 15.97 4.22
CA THR A 89 -17.46 16.40 5.61
C THR A 89 -16.84 15.38 6.56
N SER A 90 -16.12 14.35 6.07
CA SER A 90 -15.36 13.49 7.00
C SER A 90 -14.26 14.31 7.68
N SER A 91 -14.53 14.65 8.94
CA SER A 91 -13.51 15.13 9.86
C SER A 91 -12.39 14.10 9.84
N PHE A 92 -11.14 14.55 9.68
CA PHE A 92 -9.98 13.67 9.83
C PHE A 92 -10.18 12.81 11.08
N PRO A 93 -10.12 11.46 10.98
CA PRO A 93 -10.39 10.62 12.12
C PRO A 93 -9.48 11.05 13.26
N SER A 94 -10.11 11.41 14.39
CA SER A 94 -9.40 11.69 15.62
C SER A 94 -8.51 10.49 15.93
N SER A 95 -7.23 10.79 16.15
CA SER A 95 -6.04 9.94 16.30
C SER A 95 -6.17 8.76 17.26
N SER A 96 -7.11 7.85 17.04
CA SER A 96 -7.45 6.76 17.97
C SER A 96 -7.31 5.35 17.37
N LEU A 97 -6.72 5.20 16.19
CA LEU A 97 -6.29 3.90 15.67
C LEU A 97 -4.76 3.78 15.77
N SER A 98 -4.30 2.80 16.57
CA SER A 98 -2.91 2.31 16.70
C SER A 98 -1.85 3.36 17.07
N SER A 99 -1.31 3.28 18.30
CA SER A 99 -0.32 4.20 18.88
C SER A 99 1.07 4.18 18.23
N SER A 100 1.30 3.42 17.17
CA SER A 100 2.60 3.37 16.48
C SER A 100 2.43 3.76 15.01
N SER A 101 3.08 4.85 14.61
CA SER A 101 3.30 5.18 13.20
C SER A 101 3.88 3.98 12.45
N PRO A 102 3.56 3.79 11.16
CA PRO A 102 4.05 2.65 10.40
C PRO A 102 5.58 2.62 10.40
N ASP A 103 6.16 1.42 10.46
CA ASP A 103 7.59 1.29 10.19
C ASP A 103 7.83 1.60 8.70
N PHE A 104 9.03 2.07 8.38
CA PHE A 104 9.40 2.31 6.99
C PHE A 104 10.82 1.85 6.71
N LYS A 105 11.06 1.47 5.47
CA LYS A 105 12.36 1.05 4.94
C LYS A 105 12.59 1.79 3.64
N VAL A 106 13.79 2.33 3.46
CA VAL A 106 14.21 3.01 2.24
C VAL A 106 15.19 2.12 1.51
N ILE A 107 14.84 1.69 0.31
CA ILE A 107 15.66 0.81 -0.52
C ILE A 107 16.50 1.69 -1.42
N TYR A 108 17.80 1.69 -1.17
CA TYR A 108 18.79 2.47 -1.90
C TYR A 108 20.13 1.74 -1.88
N PRO A 109 20.88 1.66 -2.99
CA PRO A 109 22.07 0.82 -3.05
C PRO A 109 23.18 1.29 -2.12
N THR A 110 23.85 0.34 -1.47
CA THR A 110 25.11 0.60 -0.77
C THR A 110 26.22 0.97 -1.77
N LYS A 111 27.24 1.67 -1.30
CA LYS A 111 28.47 1.93 -2.07
C LYS A 111 29.09 0.64 -2.58
N LYS A 112 29.11 -0.39 -1.73
CA LYS A 112 29.61 -1.73 -2.06
C LYS A 112 28.80 -2.39 -3.19
N THR A 113 27.48 -2.25 -3.20
CA THR A 113 26.61 -2.79 -4.25
C THR A 113 26.86 -2.08 -5.58
N VAL A 114 26.99 -0.75 -5.58
CA VAL A 114 27.34 0.00 -6.81
C VAL A 114 28.73 -0.36 -7.34
N LEU A 115 29.73 -0.47 -6.47
CA LEU A 115 31.11 -0.80 -6.88
C LEU A 115 31.27 -2.22 -7.45
N LYS A 116 30.35 -3.14 -7.12
CA LYS A 116 30.33 -4.50 -7.67
C LYS A 116 29.55 -4.61 -8.98
N TRP A 117 28.82 -3.56 -9.35
CA TRP A 117 28.04 -3.54 -10.58
C TRP A 117 28.97 -3.48 -11.80
N PRO A 118 28.63 -4.04 -12.97
CA PRO A 118 29.52 -4.06 -14.13
C PRO A 118 29.95 -2.68 -14.65
N SER A 119 29.12 -1.65 -14.48
CA SER A 119 29.40 -0.29 -14.95
C SER A 119 29.24 0.76 -13.85
N PRO A 120 30.05 0.78 -12.78
CA PRO A 120 29.88 1.72 -11.67
C PRO A 120 29.93 3.20 -12.11
N SER A 121 30.57 3.50 -13.24
CA SER A 121 30.57 4.82 -13.88
C SER A 121 29.18 5.34 -14.22
N ASP A 122 28.24 4.43 -14.50
CA ASP A 122 26.88 4.77 -14.92
C ASP A 122 25.94 5.00 -13.72
N ALA A 123 26.48 4.93 -12.49
CA ALA A 123 25.76 5.26 -11.26
C ALA A 123 25.38 6.75 -11.13
N CYS A 124 25.69 7.58 -12.14
CA CYS A 124 25.21 8.95 -12.25
C CYS A 124 23.67 9.06 -12.32
N GLN A 125 22.98 7.97 -12.62
CA GLN A 125 21.52 7.91 -12.66
C GLN A 125 20.89 7.92 -11.25
N ILE A 126 21.66 7.56 -10.22
CA ILE A 126 21.20 7.59 -8.83
C ILE A 126 21.89 8.72 -8.08
N PHE A 127 21.15 9.41 -7.21
CA PHE A 127 21.66 10.60 -6.54
C PHE A 127 21.30 10.64 -5.07
N PHE A 128 22.31 10.64 -4.21
CA PHE A 128 22.14 10.95 -2.80
C PHE A 128 23.30 11.81 -2.31
N SER A 129 22.97 12.94 -1.69
CA SER A 129 23.98 13.88 -1.23
C SER A 129 24.65 13.39 0.06
N ALA A 130 25.99 13.37 0.06
CA ALA A 130 26.78 13.11 1.27
C ALA A 130 26.40 14.06 2.43
N LYS A 131 26.02 15.31 2.12
CA LYS A 131 25.51 16.27 3.12
C LYS A 131 24.28 15.75 3.85
N PHE A 132 23.35 15.12 3.15
CA PHE A 132 22.13 14.57 3.76
C PHE A 132 22.43 13.30 4.54
N TRP A 133 23.28 12.42 4.01
CA TRP A 133 23.74 11.22 4.73
C TRP A 133 24.42 11.55 6.06
N ASN A 134 25.28 12.57 6.05
CA ASN A 134 26.07 12.97 7.21
C ASN A 134 25.28 13.82 8.22
N ALA A 135 24.03 14.20 7.89
CA ALA A 135 23.20 14.94 8.82
C ALA A 135 22.85 14.07 10.05
N PRO A 136 22.99 14.59 11.29
CA PRO A 136 22.82 13.79 12.51
C PRO A 136 21.40 13.27 12.71
N TYR A 137 20.42 13.91 12.08
CA TYR A 137 19.01 13.55 12.15
C TYR A 137 18.57 12.56 11.06
N PHE A 138 19.45 12.23 10.10
CA PHE A 138 19.08 11.37 8.99
C PHE A 138 18.86 9.93 9.49
N PRO A 139 17.77 9.25 9.10
CA PRO A 139 17.40 7.96 9.66
C PRO A 139 18.20 6.78 9.06
N LYS A 140 19.51 6.74 9.31
CA LYS A 140 20.45 5.75 8.73
C LYS A 140 19.97 4.29 8.86
N ARG A 141 19.41 3.93 10.03
CA ARG A 141 18.91 2.57 10.34
C ARG A 141 17.67 2.16 9.54
N LYS A 142 17.08 3.07 8.77
CA LYS A 142 15.93 2.80 7.90
C LYS A 142 16.36 2.44 6.48
N LEU A 143 17.65 2.55 6.13
CA LEU A 143 18.14 2.16 4.82
C LEU A 143 18.33 0.65 4.71
N CYS A 144 17.96 0.15 3.54
CA CYS A 144 18.09 -1.23 3.12
C CYS A 144 18.77 -1.27 1.75
N ASP A 145 19.62 -2.27 1.53
CA ASP A 145 20.32 -2.42 0.27
C ASP A 145 19.38 -2.96 -0.80
N VAL A 146 19.70 -2.67 -2.05
CA VAL A 146 18.99 -3.25 -3.19
C VAL A 146 19.53 -4.66 -3.43
N MET A 147 18.64 -5.64 -3.46
CA MET A 147 18.97 -7.03 -3.77
C MET A 147 18.00 -7.54 -4.83
N PRO A 148 18.49 -8.15 -5.92
CA PRO A 148 17.64 -8.79 -6.92
C PRO A 148 16.64 -9.80 -6.31
N PRO A 149 15.44 -9.94 -6.89
CA PRO A 149 14.53 -11.04 -6.54
C PRO A 149 15.22 -12.40 -6.77
N GLY A 150 14.99 -13.34 -5.86
CA GLY A 150 15.56 -14.69 -5.93
C GLY A 150 17.03 -14.84 -5.52
N GLU A 151 17.76 -13.73 -5.34
CA GLU A 151 19.13 -13.78 -4.86
C GLU A 151 19.18 -13.96 -3.33
N ARG A 152 20.09 -14.84 -2.88
CA ARG A 152 20.34 -15.06 -1.45
C ARG A 152 21.64 -14.37 -1.09
N GLU A 153 21.61 -13.60 -0.01
CA GLU A 153 22.77 -12.93 0.56
C GLU A 153 23.93 -13.94 0.72
N GLY A 154 25.08 -13.64 0.11
CA GLY A 154 26.28 -14.47 0.18
C GLY A 154 26.46 -15.52 -0.93
N ARG A 155 25.49 -15.72 -1.84
CA ARG A 155 25.70 -16.53 -3.06
C ARG A 155 25.92 -15.61 -4.25
N GLY A 156 27.16 -15.18 -4.43
CA GLY A 156 27.57 -14.27 -5.50
C GLY A 156 27.36 -14.85 -6.88
N ARG A 157 26.15 -14.70 -7.43
CA ARG A 157 26.03 -14.53 -8.88
C ARG A 157 26.53 -13.11 -9.17
N GLU A 158 27.25 -12.94 -10.26
CA GLU A 158 27.57 -11.59 -10.74
C GLU A 158 26.27 -10.78 -10.81
N PHE A 159 26.29 -9.59 -10.20
CA PHE A 159 25.16 -8.65 -10.16
C PHE A 159 24.77 -8.30 -11.60
N ALA A 160 23.89 -9.10 -12.20
CA ALA A 160 23.41 -8.92 -13.56
C ALA A 160 22.21 -7.95 -13.64
N GLN A 161 21.79 -7.36 -12.51
CA GLN A 161 20.69 -6.40 -12.52
C GLN A 161 21.17 -4.96 -12.69
N PRO A 162 20.48 -4.15 -13.53
CA PRO A 162 20.72 -2.72 -13.61
C PRO A 162 20.49 -2.02 -12.27
N LEU A 163 21.20 -0.92 -12.03
CA LEU A 163 20.84 0.01 -10.95
C LEU A 163 19.40 0.49 -11.16
N LEU A 164 18.61 0.45 -10.09
CA LEU A 164 17.20 0.81 -10.18
C LEU A 164 17.01 2.32 -10.27
N HIS A 165 16.48 2.78 -11.40
CA HIS A 165 15.98 4.15 -11.56
C HIS A 165 14.47 4.28 -11.27
N SER A 166 13.78 3.17 -10.95
CA SER A 166 12.37 3.17 -10.56
C SER A 166 12.15 3.89 -9.23
N LYS A 167 10.90 4.25 -8.95
CA LYS A 167 10.43 4.71 -7.63
C LYS A 167 9.15 3.97 -7.31
N ILE A 168 9.24 3.11 -6.30
CA ILE A 168 8.19 2.17 -5.95
C ILE A 168 7.95 2.25 -4.45
N ILE A 169 6.68 2.37 -4.06
CA ILE A 169 6.28 2.31 -2.66
C ILE A 169 5.37 1.11 -2.47
N ILE A 170 5.69 0.27 -1.50
CA ILE A 170 4.86 -0.86 -1.09
C ILE A 170 4.35 -0.54 0.31
N GLY A 171 3.04 -0.36 0.43
CA GLY A 171 2.37 -0.25 1.72
C GLY A 171 1.87 -1.62 2.13
N ALA A 172 2.62 -2.33 2.97
CA ALA A 172 2.29 -3.67 3.45
C ALA A 172 1.60 -3.63 4.81
N VAL A 173 0.58 -4.46 4.96
CA VAL A 173 -0.18 -4.72 6.19
C VAL A 173 -0.05 -6.20 6.51
N ASP A 174 0.66 -6.52 7.58
CA ASP A 174 0.74 -7.87 8.11
C ASP A 174 -0.33 -8.01 9.20
N VAL A 175 -1.23 -8.98 9.02
CA VAL A 175 -2.33 -9.29 9.95
C VAL A 175 -2.06 -10.65 10.56
N GLU A 176 -1.87 -10.68 11.87
CA GLU A 176 -1.80 -11.93 12.61
C GLU A 176 -3.20 -12.37 12.99
N VAL A 177 -3.56 -13.59 12.59
CA VAL A 177 -4.90 -14.16 12.74
C VAL A 177 -4.81 -15.41 13.60
N GLY A 178 -5.56 -15.45 14.71
CA GLY A 178 -5.61 -16.60 15.60
C GLY A 178 -6.70 -17.58 15.19
N GLU A 179 -6.34 -18.83 14.87
CA GLU A 179 -7.30 -19.87 14.51
C GLU A 179 -6.97 -21.16 15.26
N GLY A 180 -7.87 -21.62 16.12
CA GLY A 180 -7.77 -22.93 16.78
C GLY A 180 -6.50 -23.18 17.63
N GLY A 181 -5.90 -22.14 18.22
CA GLY A 181 -4.67 -22.25 19.02
C GLY A 181 -3.36 -22.08 18.23
N SER A 182 -3.43 -21.84 16.91
CA SER A 182 -2.30 -21.44 16.06
C SER A 182 -2.49 -20.01 15.56
N SER A 183 -1.41 -19.24 15.41
CA SER A 183 -1.45 -17.97 14.68
C SER A 183 -0.95 -18.15 13.24
N SER A 184 -1.59 -17.46 12.30
CA SER A 184 -1.14 -17.37 10.90
C SER A 184 -0.95 -15.89 10.53
N LEU A 185 0.11 -15.60 9.80
CA LEU A 185 0.38 -14.25 9.30
C LEU A 185 -0.13 -14.14 7.87
N LYS A 186 -1.03 -13.19 7.63
CA LYS A 186 -1.51 -12.84 6.29
C LYS A 186 -1.03 -11.44 5.94
N SER A 187 -0.41 -11.28 4.78
CA SER A 187 0.03 -9.99 4.29
C SER A 187 -0.89 -9.50 3.17
N THR A 188 -1.17 -8.20 3.14
CA THR A 188 -1.86 -7.52 2.05
C THR A 188 -1.34 -6.09 1.95
N GLY A 189 -1.81 -5.29 0.99
CA GLY A 189 -1.34 -3.92 0.87
C GLY A 189 -1.70 -3.24 -0.43
N TRP A 190 -0.88 -2.26 -0.80
CA TRP A 190 -0.95 -1.55 -2.08
C TRP A 190 0.46 -1.29 -2.60
N VAL A 191 0.56 -1.06 -3.91
CA VAL A 191 1.82 -0.68 -4.57
C VAL A 191 1.63 0.59 -5.37
N TYR A 192 2.47 1.58 -5.10
CA TYR A 192 2.60 2.78 -5.90
C TYR A 192 3.82 2.65 -6.81
N ILE A 193 3.68 3.01 -8.09
CA ILE A 193 4.78 3.06 -9.06
C ILE A 193 4.72 4.43 -9.74
N GLY A 194 5.82 5.19 -9.71
CA GLY A 194 5.84 6.50 -10.35
C GLY A 194 7.22 7.14 -10.43
N SER A 195 7.24 8.46 -10.58
CA SER A 195 8.45 9.26 -10.73
C SER A 195 8.97 9.87 -9.41
N HIS A 196 8.15 9.87 -8.35
CA HIS A 196 8.45 10.55 -7.09
C HIS A 196 9.64 9.92 -6.36
N ASN A 197 10.76 10.64 -6.32
CA ASN A 197 11.85 10.33 -5.40
C ASN A 197 11.43 10.59 -3.95
N PHE A 198 12.11 9.95 -2.98
CA PHE A 198 11.80 10.16 -1.56
C PHE A 198 12.32 11.51 -1.06
N SER A 199 11.58 12.58 -1.39
CA SER A 199 11.97 13.96 -1.17
C SER A 199 10.76 14.88 -0.95
N GLN A 200 10.99 16.00 -0.27
CA GLN A 200 10.02 17.08 -0.11
C GLN A 200 9.64 17.74 -1.44
N ALA A 201 10.54 17.79 -2.41
CA ALA A 201 10.27 18.42 -3.70
C ALA A 201 9.20 17.64 -4.49
N ALA A 202 9.27 16.31 -4.43
CA ALA A 202 8.33 15.41 -5.09
C ALA A 202 6.98 15.29 -4.35
N TRP A 203 7.00 15.04 -3.04
CA TRP A 203 5.76 14.78 -2.26
C TRP A 203 5.18 16.01 -1.57
N GLY A 204 5.97 17.06 -1.49
CA GLY A 204 5.62 18.29 -0.82
C GLY A 204 6.01 18.34 0.65
N LYS A 205 5.94 19.57 1.17
CA LYS A 205 6.10 19.88 2.59
C LYS A 205 4.85 20.61 3.08
N ILE A 206 4.35 20.18 4.23
CA ILE A 206 3.21 20.82 4.88
C ILE A 206 3.70 22.05 5.65
N ASP A 207 3.11 23.21 5.34
CA ASP A 207 3.17 24.41 6.17
C ASP A 207 1.86 24.52 6.95
N SER A 208 1.87 24.03 8.18
CA SER A 208 0.67 24.03 9.04
C SER A 208 0.21 25.44 9.43
N LYS A 209 1.13 26.43 9.48
CA LYS A 209 0.78 27.81 9.81
C LYS A 209 0.02 28.47 8.67
N ARG A 210 0.48 28.24 7.43
CA ARG A 210 -0.16 28.78 6.23
C ARG A 210 -1.27 27.90 5.67
N LYS A 211 -1.45 26.68 6.21
CA LYS A 211 -2.40 25.67 5.72
C LYS A 211 -2.17 25.32 4.25
N LEU A 212 -0.90 25.21 3.85
CA LEU A 212 -0.49 24.94 2.47
C LEU A 212 0.36 23.68 2.39
N ILE A 213 0.32 23.03 1.23
CA ILE A 213 1.32 22.06 0.82
C ILE A 213 2.14 22.68 -0.31
N SER A 214 3.46 22.68 -0.16
CA SER A 214 4.38 23.17 -1.19
C SER A 214 5.02 21.98 -1.87
N ILE A 215 4.72 21.77 -3.15
CA ILE A 215 5.30 20.77 -4.06
C ILE A 215 6.01 21.54 -5.15
N THR A 216 7.23 21.14 -5.51
CA THR A 216 8.07 21.88 -6.47
C THR A 216 8.38 21.09 -7.74
N ASN A 217 8.08 19.79 -7.75
CA ASN A 217 8.27 18.93 -8.92
C ASN A 217 6.93 18.58 -9.56
N TYR A 218 6.97 18.34 -10.87
CA TYR A 218 5.91 17.64 -11.58
C TYR A 218 6.22 16.15 -11.52
N GLU A 219 5.28 15.37 -11.02
CA GLU A 219 5.46 13.95 -10.80
C GLU A 219 4.17 13.21 -11.13
N LEU A 220 4.28 11.96 -11.57
CA LEU A 220 3.14 11.12 -11.91
C LEU A 220 3.39 9.69 -11.45
N GLY A 221 2.31 8.98 -11.11
CA GLY A 221 2.39 7.54 -10.89
C GLY A 221 1.01 6.92 -10.80
N ILE A 222 1.02 5.61 -10.62
CA ILE A 222 -0.16 4.76 -10.51
C ILE A 222 -0.16 4.08 -9.14
N LEU A 223 -1.35 3.84 -8.62
CA LEU A 223 -1.58 3.11 -7.37
C LEU A 223 -2.36 1.84 -7.68
N LEU A 224 -1.79 0.71 -7.29
CA LEU A 224 -2.32 -0.63 -7.51
C LEU A 224 -2.81 -1.19 -6.19
N PHE A 225 -4.08 -1.62 -6.18
CA PHE A 225 -4.69 -2.32 -5.06
C PHE A 225 -5.01 -3.74 -5.51
N PRO A 226 -4.34 -4.77 -4.96
CA PRO A 226 -4.77 -6.14 -5.18
C PRO A 226 -6.18 -6.31 -4.62
N HIS A 227 -7.04 -7.06 -5.31
CA HIS A 227 -8.34 -7.38 -4.75
C HIS A 227 -8.17 -8.18 -3.47
N PRO A 228 -9.01 -7.94 -2.44
CA PRO A 228 -9.08 -8.84 -1.32
C PRO A 228 -9.41 -10.25 -1.85
N PRO A 229 -8.82 -11.31 -1.27
CA PRO A 229 -9.19 -12.67 -1.64
C PRO A 229 -10.71 -12.82 -1.52
N SER A 230 -11.37 -13.17 -2.62
CA SER A 230 -12.83 -13.25 -2.67
C SER A 230 -13.33 -14.29 -1.67
N GLU A 231 -14.23 -13.89 -0.78
CA GLU A 231 -14.79 -14.77 0.28
C GLU A 231 -15.63 -15.96 -0.24
N GLY A 232 -15.70 -16.17 -1.56
CA GLY A 232 -16.50 -17.22 -2.19
C GLY A 232 -15.83 -17.97 -3.36
N GLY A 233 -14.54 -17.74 -3.62
CA GLY A 233 -13.80 -18.51 -4.64
C GLY A 233 -13.27 -19.80 -4.03
N GLY A 234 -13.73 -20.95 -4.52
CA GLY A 234 -13.35 -22.28 -4.02
C GLY A 234 -11.85 -22.44 -3.82
N ARG A 235 -11.47 -23.22 -2.79
CA ARG A 235 -10.10 -23.68 -2.52
C ARG A 235 -9.50 -24.31 -3.79
N GLY A 236 -8.89 -23.48 -4.62
CA GLY A 236 -7.91 -23.91 -5.61
C GLY A 236 -6.60 -24.09 -4.86
N GLU A 237 -6.22 -25.34 -4.61
CA GLU A 237 -4.90 -25.69 -4.12
C GLU A 237 -3.82 -25.08 -5.04
N GLY A 238 -2.95 -24.23 -4.47
CA GLY A 238 -1.63 -23.92 -5.05
C GLY A 238 -1.41 -22.60 -5.80
N GLY A 239 -2.40 -21.70 -5.91
CA GLY A 239 -2.19 -20.40 -6.58
C GLY A 239 -1.73 -19.29 -5.62
N GLU A 240 -0.63 -18.59 -5.93
CA GLU A 240 -0.28 -17.32 -5.27
C GLU A 240 -1.43 -16.32 -5.39
N GLY A 241 -1.77 -15.64 -4.29
CA GLY A 241 -2.76 -14.55 -4.27
C GLY A 241 -2.27 -13.33 -5.07
N GLU A 242 -3.18 -12.42 -5.39
CA GLU A 242 -2.86 -11.23 -6.22
C GLU A 242 -1.79 -10.34 -5.56
N TRP A 243 -1.84 -10.21 -4.23
CA TRP A 243 -0.82 -9.50 -3.46
C TRP A 243 0.55 -10.16 -3.58
N GLU A 244 0.65 -11.47 -3.39
CA GLU A 244 1.90 -12.22 -3.48
C GLU A 244 2.51 -12.10 -4.88
N ARG A 245 1.68 -12.21 -5.93
CA ARG A 245 2.11 -12.01 -7.33
C ARG A 245 2.62 -10.60 -7.59
N LEU A 246 1.92 -9.59 -7.05
CA LEU A 246 2.31 -8.21 -7.21
C LEU A 246 3.66 -7.92 -6.52
N VAL A 247 3.86 -8.44 -5.31
CA VAL A 247 5.11 -8.28 -4.57
C VAL A 247 6.24 -9.11 -5.19
N SER A 248 5.98 -10.32 -5.68
CA SER A 248 6.99 -11.18 -6.32
C SER A 248 7.46 -10.64 -7.67
N ALA A 249 6.65 -9.80 -8.33
CA ALA A 249 7.00 -9.09 -9.56
C ALA A 249 7.90 -7.85 -9.33
N MET A 250 8.19 -7.46 -8.09
CA MET A 250 9.04 -6.30 -7.81
C MET A 250 10.47 -6.55 -8.30
N PRO A 251 11.15 -5.53 -8.86
CA PRO A 251 12.53 -5.67 -9.37
C PRO A 251 13.58 -5.78 -8.26
N PHE A 252 13.16 -5.90 -7.00
CA PHE A 252 14.00 -6.06 -5.84
C PHE A 252 13.32 -6.98 -4.81
N LYS A 253 14.12 -7.54 -3.91
CA LYS A 253 13.66 -8.39 -2.82
C LYS A 253 12.82 -7.61 -1.82
N VAL A 254 11.68 -8.20 -1.44
CA VAL A 254 10.79 -7.71 -0.38
C VAL A 254 10.56 -8.84 0.63
N PRO A 255 10.85 -8.65 1.94
CA PRO A 255 11.49 -7.49 2.53
C PRO A 255 12.96 -7.33 2.08
N PRO A 256 13.45 -6.09 1.94
CA PRO A 256 14.83 -5.82 1.51
C PRO A 256 15.82 -6.07 2.66
N PRO A 257 17.08 -6.45 2.36
CA PRO A 257 18.11 -6.61 3.39
C PRO A 257 18.48 -5.26 4.02
N PRO A 258 18.51 -5.13 5.36
CA PRO A 258 18.98 -3.91 6.00
C PRO A 258 20.46 -3.66 5.71
N TYR A 259 20.89 -2.40 5.75
CA TYR A 259 22.32 -2.08 5.74
C TYR A 259 23.00 -2.74 6.94
N ARG A 260 24.17 -3.33 6.72
CA ARG A 260 25.01 -3.86 7.79
C ARG A 260 25.73 -2.72 8.52
N GLU A 261 26.27 -3.03 9.69
CA GLU A 261 27.08 -2.09 10.44
C GLU A 261 28.28 -1.62 9.60
N GLY A 262 28.48 -0.30 9.53
CA GLY A 262 29.53 0.32 8.73
C GLY A 262 29.24 0.42 7.22
N GLU A 263 28.12 -0.13 6.72
CA GLU A 263 27.75 0.07 5.31
C GLU A 263 27.20 1.49 5.08
N GLU A 264 27.60 2.05 3.94
CA GLU A 264 27.24 3.40 3.52
C GLU A 264 26.50 3.35 2.18
N PRO A 265 25.58 4.29 1.94
CA PRO A 265 24.91 4.41 0.66
C PRO A 265 25.89 4.87 -0.41
N TRP A 266 25.55 4.62 -1.68
CA TRP A 266 26.19 5.38 -2.75
C TRP A 266 25.86 6.87 -2.59
N VAL A 267 26.88 7.71 -2.53
CA VAL A 267 26.70 9.15 -2.41
C VAL A 267 27.45 9.86 -3.53
N THR A 268 26.87 10.95 -4.01
CA THR A 268 27.52 11.87 -4.93
C THR A 268 28.08 13.03 -4.13
N GLU A 269 29.38 13.27 -4.25
CA GLU A 269 30.05 14.45 -3.70
C GLU A 269 29.83 15.61 -4.67
N TYR A 270 29.00 16.58 -4.27
CA TYR A 270 28.83 17.87 -4.93
C TYR A 270 28.89 18.98 -3.88
#